data_AF-A0A843GJ54-F1
#
_entry.id   AF-A0A843GJ54-F1
#
_cell.length_a   1.000
_cell.length_b   1.000
_cell.length_c   1.000
_cell.angle_alpha   90.00
_cell.angle_beta   90.00
_cell.angle_gamma   90.00
#
_symmetry.space_group_name_H-M   'P 1'
#
loop_
_entity.id
_entity.type
_entity.pdbx_description
1 polymer ?
#
loop_
_entity_poly.entity_id
_entity_poly.type
_entity_poly.pdbx_seq_one_letter_code
_entity_poly.pdbx_strand_id
1 'polypeptide(L)'
;MTEEEKVVTGNEVDDMTPDYLDAIKNLKQNSVDRQKYDELRAENKKLLNAIVNGQEVEQTKVPERRDTNEIREELFNHEHSNLDYIKLSLELRENLIAEGKPDPFLPVGRQISPTREDEELAQKAAQVYQECIDFADGDSELFTNELMRRTKDIKIR
;
A
#
# COMPACT_ATOMS: atom_id res chain seq x y z
N MET A 1 71.88 25.64 -0.25
CA MET A 1 71.28 26.63 -1.16
C MET A 1 71.11 25.90 -2.48
N THR A 2 69.93 25.58 -2.96
CA THR A 2 68.60 26.17 -2.73
C THR A 2 67.53 25.09 -2.89
N GLU A 3 66.50 25.23 -2.07
CA GLU A 3 65.19 24.58 -2.19
C GLU A 3 64.53 24.93 -3.52
N GLU A 4 63.83 23.98 -4.14
CA GLU A 4 62.65 24.29 -4.94
C GLU A 4 61.53 23.34 -4.54
N GLU A 5 60.63 23.92 -3.74
CA GLU A 5 59.32 23.45 -3.38
C GLU A 5 58.38 23.62 -4.59
N LYS A 6 57.66 22.56 -4.99
CA LYS A 6 56.47 22.69 -5.85
C LYS A 6 55.33 21.87 -5.26
N VAL A 7 54.48 22.58 -4.53
CA VAL A 7 53.09 22.22 -4.24
C VAL A 7 52.26 22.50 -5.47
N VAL A 8 51.55 21.50 -6.02
CA VAL A 8 50.28 21.73 -6.72
C VAL A 8 49.30 20.60 -6.39
N THR A 9 48.23 21.04 -5.75
CA THR A 9 46.95 20.45 -5.40
C THR A 9 46.27 19.66 -6.53
N GLY A 10 45.70 18.50 -6.17
CA GLY A 10 44.70 17.78 -6.97
C GLY A 10 43.68 17.14 -6.04
N ASN A 11 42.62 17.87 -5.71
CA ASN A 11 41.43 17.32 -5.09
C ASN A 11 40.64 16.57 -6.17
N GLU A 12 40.80 15.25 -6.25
CA GLU A 12 39.82 14.39 -6.93
C GLU A 12 38.76 14.00 -5.91
N VAL A 13 37.75 14.87 -5.78
CA VAL A 13 36.46 14.47 -5.20
C VAL A 13 35.68 13.85 -6.35
N ASP A 14 35.96 12.58 -6.60
CA ASP A 14 35.30 11.79 -7.63
C ASP A 14 33.87 11.44 -7.20
N ASP A 15 32.99 11.37 -8.19
CA ASP A 15 31.58 11.73 -8.15
C ASP A 15 30.68 10.59 -7.58
N MET A 16 30.78 10.28 -6.28
CA MET A 16 29.96 9.24 -5.63
C MET A 16 28.53 9.67 -5.24
N THR A 17 28.09 10.87 -5.60
CA THR A 17 26.77 11.39 -5.18
C THR A 17 25.53 10.74 -5.83
N PRO A 18 25.56 10.18 -7.06
CA PRO A 18 24.35 9.58 -7.67
C PRO A 18 23.96 8.23 -7.03
N ASP A 19 24.94 7.44 -6.58
CA ASP A 19 24.74 6.06 -6.14
C ASP A 19 24.02 5.97 -4.78
N TYR A 20 24.32 6.90 -3.86
CA TYR A 20 23.66 6.94 -2.55
C TYR A 20 22.17 7.29 -2.64
N LEU A 21 21.78 8.17 -3.56
CA LEU A 21 20.38 8.54 -3.73
C LEU A 21 19.55 7.37 -4.28
N ASP A 22 20.12 6.61 -5.21
CA ASP A 22 19.47 5.42 -5.77
C ASP A 22 19.46 4.25 -4.77
N ALA A 23 20.51 4.08 -3.97
CA ALA A 23 20.52 3.13 -2.85
C ALA A 23 19.46 3.48 -1.79
N ILE A 24 19.28 4.76 -1.47
CA ILE A 24 18.24 5.21 -0.53
C ILE A 24 16.84 4.98 -1.10
N LYS A 25 16.61 5.23 -2.40
CA LYS A 25 15.34 4.92 -3.06
C LYS A 25 15.05 3.41 -3.05
N ASN A 26 16.05 2.58 -3.36
CA ASN A 26 15.93 1.13 -3.32
C ASN A 26 15.66 0.62 -1.90
N LEU A 27 16.30 1.18 -0.89
CA LEU A 27 16.02 0.87 0.51
C LEU A 27 14.56 1.22 0.85
N LYS A 28 14.13 2.46 0.59
CA LYS A 28 12.76 2.90 0.86
C LYS A 28 11.70 2.06 0.16
N GLN A 29 11.95 1.63 -1.07
CA GLN A 29 11.02 0.78 -1.83
C GLN A 29 10.90 -0.64 -1.29
N ASN A 30 11.95 -1.17 -0.65
CA ASN A 30 11.99 -2.54 -0.16
C ASN A 30 11.94 -2.66 1.38
N SER A 31 11.85 -1.54 2.09
CA SER A 31 11.78 -1.50 3.55
C SER A 31 10.36 -1.14 4.00
N VAL A 32 9.83 -1.91 4.95
CA VAL A 32 8.66 -1.49 5.74
C VAL A 32 9.09 -0.46 6.78
N ASP A 33 8.16 0.44 7.12
CA ASP A 33 8.34 1.36 8.24
C ASP A 33 8.68 0.58 9.52
N ARG A 34 9.74 1.01 10.21
CA ARG A 34 10.26 0.33 11.40
C ARG A 34 9.21 0.20 12.49
N GLN A 35 8.38 1.23 12.67
CA GLN A 35 7.33 1.22 13.68
C GLN A 35 6.31 0.11 13.38
N LYS A 36 5.88 0.00 12.11
CA LYS A 36 4.96 -1.04 11.66
C LYS A 36 5.54 -2.46 11.80
N TYR A 37 6.85 -2.60 11.56
CA TYR A 37 7.55 -3.88 11.79
C TYR A 37 7.60 -4.25 13.28
N ASP A 38 7.95 -3.31 14.15
CA ASP A 38 8.05 -3.54 15.58
C ASP A 38 6.67 -3.83 16.21
N GLU A 39 5.61 -3.15 15.75
CA GLU A 39 4.21 -3.44 16.10
C GLU A 39 3.80 -4.86 15.71
N LEU A 40 4.01 -5.24 14.44
CA LEU A 40 3.67 -6.58 13.93
C LEU A 40 4.44 -7.68 14.67
N ARG A 41 5.70 -7.43 15.01
CA ARG A 41 6.53 -8.36 15.78
C ARG A 41 6.02 -8.52 17.21
N ALA A 42 5.57 -7.43 17.84
CA ALA A 42 5.00 -7.46 19.18
C ALA A 42 3.66 -8.22 19.22
N GLU A 43 2.80 -8.02 18.22
CA GLU A 43 1.54 -8.76 18.08
C GLU A 43 1.77 -10.25 17.85
N ASN A 44 2.66 -10.61 16.92
CA ASN A 44 3.02 -12.01 16.69
C ASN A 44 3.55 -12.71 17.95
N LYS A 45 4.36 -12.00 18.75
CA LYS A 45 4.87 -12.53 20.02
C LYS A 45 3.74 -12.74 21.04
N LYS A 46 2.77 -11.82 21.13
CA LYS A 46 1.59 -11.98 21.99
C LYS A 46 0.75 -13.18 21.56
N LEU A 47 0.49 -13.34 20.27
CA LEU A 47 -0.28 -14.45 19.70
C LEU A 47 0.42 -15.80 19.94
N LEU A 48 1.72 -15.88 19.70
CA LEU A 48 2.51 -17.08 19.98
C LEU A 48 2.48 -17.45 21.47
N ASN A 49 2.63 -16.46 22.36
CA ASN A 49 2.54 -16.70 23.80
C ASN A 49 1.16 -17.18 24.22
N ALA A 50 0.09 -16.69 23.60
CA ALA A 50 -1.27 -17.15 23.86
C ALA A 50 -1.50 -18.59 23.41
N ILE A 51 -0.98 -18.98 22.24
CA ILE A 51 -1.06 -20.36 21.74
C ILE A 51 -0.28 -21.31 22.65
N VAL A 52 0.93 -20.92 23.07
CA VAL A 52 1.80 -21.78 23.89
C VAL A 52 1.32 -21.87 25.33
N ASN A 53 0.80 -20.78 25.91
CA ASN A 53 0.41 -20.73 27.32
C ASN A 53 -1.10 -20.87 27.55
N GLY A 54 -1.90 -21.05 26.49
CA GLY A 54 -3.36 -21.16 26.57
C GLY A 54 -4.05 -19.90 27.11
N GLN A 55 -3.43 -18.73 26.97
CA GLN A 55 -4.00 -17.46 27.44
C GLN A 55 -4.95 -16.88 26.40
N GLU A 56 -6.14 -16.44 26.81
CA GLU A 56 -7.02 -15.66 25.95
C GLU A 56 -6.36 -14.30 25.65
N VAL A 57 -6.15 -14.02 24.37
CA VAL A 57 -5.73 -12.68 23.93
C VAL A 57 -6.99 -11.81 23.91
N GLU A 58 -6.96 -10.67 24.60
CA GLU A 58 -7.93 -9.61 24.37
C GLU A 58 -7.92 -9.28 22.86
N GLN A 59 -8.99 -9.67 22.17
CA GLN A 59 -9.17 -9.27 20.79
C GLN A 59 -9.24 -7.74 20.78
N THR A 60 -8.28 -7.12 20.12
CA THR A 60 -8.30 -5.69 19.84
C THR A 60 -9.68 -5.39 19.25
N LYS A 61 -10.47 -4.57 19.94
CA LYS A 61 -11.80 -4.17 19.47
C LYS A 61 -11.63 -3.67 18.04
N VAL A 62 -12.19 -4.42 17.10
CA VAL A 62 -12.31 -3.99 15.72
C VAL A 62 -13.01 -2.64 15.77
N PRO A 63 -12.47 -1.57 15.13
CA PRO A 63 -13.15 -0.28 15.09
C PRO A 63 -14.60 -0.50 14.62
N GLU A 64 -15.56 0.23 15.17
CA GLU A 64 -16.95 0.19 14.70
C GLU A 64 -16.96 0.49 13.21
N ARG A 65 -17.10 -0.56 12.40
CA ARG A 65 -17.18 -0.45 10.95
C ARG A 65 -18.65 -0.25 10.58
N ARG A 66 -18.89 0.57 9.56
CA ARG A 66 -20.23 0.72 8.98
C ARG A 66 -20.75 -0.63 8.52
N ASP A 67 -22.06 -0.82 8.53
CA ASP A 67 -22.63 -2.09 8.07
C ASP A 67 -22.33 -2.31 6.59
N THR A 68 -21.95 -3.54 6.25
CA THR A 68 -21.59 -3.91 4.88
C THR A 68 -22.75 -3.72 3.90
N ASN A 69 -24.01 -3.82 4.33
CA ASN A 69 -25.14 -3.57 3.44
C ASN A 69 -25.40 -2.08 3.24
N GLU A 70 -25.19 -1.25 4.27
CA GLU A 70 -25.26 0.21 4.13
C GLU A 70 -24.24 0.72 3.11
N ILE A 71 -23.00 0.23 3.16
CA ILE A 71 -21.96 0.63 2.19
C ILE A 71 -22.35 0.18 0.77
N ARG A 72 -22.91 -1.02 0.61
CA ARG A 72 -23.39 -1.49 -0.70
C ARG A 72 -24.54 -0.65 -1.22
N GLU A 73 -25.49 -0.32 -0.36
CA GLU A 73 -26.62 0.52 -0.72
C GLU A 73 -26.14 1.91 -1.15
N GLU A 74 -25.21 2.49 -0.41
CA GLU A 74 -24.58 3.76 -0.79
C GLU A 74 -23.86 3.62 -2.13
N LEU A 75 -22.95 2.66 -2.28
CA LEU A 75 -22.08 2.49 -3.44
C LEU A 75 -22.85 2.24 -4.75
N PHE A 76 -23.95 1.47 -4.71
CA PHE A 76 -24.64 1.02 -5.92
C PHE A 76 -25.95 1.76 -6.21
N ASN A 77 -26.58 2.42 -5.23
CA ASN A 77 -27.86 3.13 -5.44
C ASN A 77 -27.72 4.65 -5.55
N HIS A 78 -26.51 5.21 -5.39
CA HIS A 78 -26.26 6.64 -5.45
C HIS A 78 -25.16 6.97 -6.48
N GLU A 79 -25.21 8.18 -7.03
CA GLU A 79 -24.13 8.71 -7.86
C GLU A 79 -23.01 9.24 -6.97
N HIS A 80 -21.77 8.86 -7.29
CA HIS A 80 -20.57 9.23 -6.55
C HIS A 80 -19.55 9.86 -7.48
N SER A 81 -18.71 10.74 -6.94
CA SER A 81 -17.49 11.13 -7.62
C SER A 81 -16.54 9.92 -7.72
N ASN A 82 -15.58 9.95 -8.64
CA ASN A 82 -14.59 8.87 -8.75
C ASN A 82 -13.84 8.66 -7.43
N LEU A 83 -13.56 9.74 -6.71
CA LEU A 83 -12.88 9.70 -5.43
C LEU A 83 -13.74 8.99 -4.37
N ASP A 84 -15.02 9.39 -4.26
CA ASP A 84 -15.93 8.84 -3.24
C ASP A 84 -16.28 7.37 -3.53
N TYR A 85 -16.48 7.04 -4.81
CA TYR A 85 -16.71 5.68 -5.25
C TYR A 85 -15.56 4.74 -4.82
N ILE A 86 -14.31 5.18 -5.02
CA ILE A 86 -13.15 4.37 -4.68
C ILE A 86 -12.93 4.30 -3.16
N LYS A 87 -13.20 5.38 -2.41
CA LYS A 87 -13.19 5.34 -0.93
C LYS A 87 -14.19 4.32 -0.39
N LEU A 88 -15.44 4.38 -0.84
CA LEU A 88 -16.49 3.42 -0.45
C LEU A 88 -16.16 1.99 -0.88
N SER A 89 -15.54 1.81 -2.06
CA SER A 89 -15.10 0.50 -2.54
C SER A 89 -13.99 -0.10 -1.67
N LEU A 90 -13.02 0.71 -1.24
CA LEU A 90 -11.96 0.28 -0.32
C LEU A 90 -12.53 -0.04 1.07
N GLU A 91 -13.45 0.79 1.58
CA GLU A 91 -14.13 0.53 2.85
C GLU A 91 -14.90 -0.81 2.79
N LEU A 92 -15.65 -1.04 1.71
CA LEU A 92 -16.35 -2.30 1.47
C LEU A 92 -15.39 -3.49 1.44
N ARG A 93 -14.24 -3.35 0.77
CA ARG A 93 -13.20 -4.38 0.69
C ARG A 93 -12.68 -4.75 2.08
N GLU A 94 -12.34 -3.76 2.91
CA GLU A 94 -11.84 -4.01 4.27
C GLU A 94 -12.88 -4.71 5.15
N ASN A 95 -14.14 -4.30 5.05
CA ASN A 95 -15.25 -4.95 5.75
C ASN A 95 -15.39 -6.41 5.35
N LEU A 96 -15.40 -6.70 4.05
CA LEU A 96 -15.54 -8.06 3.54
C LEU A 96 -14.39 -8.96 3.97
N ILE A 97 -13.15 -8.49 3.84
CA ILE A 97 -11.96 -9.25 4.24
C ILE A 97 -12.01 -9.57 5.75
N ALA A 98 -12.42 -8.61 6.57
CA ALA A 98 -12.51 -8.82 8.01
C ALA A 98 -13.66 -9.75 8.43
N GLU A 99 -14.74 -9.80 7.66
CA GLU A 99 -15.81 -10.80 7.82
C GLU A 99 -15.42 -12.20 7.29
N GLY A 100 -14.19 -12.36 6.76
CA GLY A 100 -13.73 -13.60 6.15
C GLY A 100 -14.37 -13.90 4.79
N LYS A 101 -14.95 -12.88 4.14
CA LYS A 101 -15.52 -12.98 2.80
C LYS A 101 -14.44 -12.74 1.74
N PRO A 102 -14.64 -13.24 0.51
CA PRO A 102 -13.71 -13.00 -0.61
C PRO A 102 -13.54 -11.50 -0.88
N ASP A 103 -12.31 -11.12 -1.24
CA ASP A 103 -11.99 -9.76 -1.68
C ASP A 103 -12.81 -9.40 -2.94
N PRO A 104 -13.55 -8.28 -2.96
CA PRO A 104 -14.36 -7.85 -4.10
C PRO A 104 -13.54 -7.54 -5.36
N PHE A 105 -12.23 -7.31 -5.25
CA PHE A 105 -11.35 -7.04 -6.40
C PHE A 105 -10.82 -8.31 -7.05
N LEU A 106 -11.07 -9.48 -6.45
CA LEU A 106 -10.68 -10.76 -7.05
C LEU A 106 -11.62 -11.16 -8.18
N PRO A 107 -11.09 -11.77 -9.26
CA PRO A 107 -11.93 -12.35 -10.29
C PRO A 107 -12.62 -13.61 -9.75
N VAL A 108 -13.92 -13.51 -9.50
CA VAL A 108 -14.76 -14.64 -9.08
C VAL A 108 -15.84 -14.90 -10.12
N GLY A 109 -15.98 -16.17 -10.51
CA GLY A 109 -16.99 -16.59 -11.47
C GLY A 109 -17.22 -18.09 -11.46
N ARG A 110 -18.27 -18.56 -12.16
CA ARG A 110 -18.67 -19.98 -12.15
C ARG A 110 -17.54 -20.95 -12.58
N GLN A 111 -16.59 -20.48 -13.39
CA GLN A 111 -15.44 -21.23 -13.88
C GLN A 111 -14.11 -20.52 -13.60
N ILE A 112 -14.13 -19.47 -12.78
CA ILE A 112 -12.95 -18.65 -12.47
C ILE A 112 -12.72 -18.76 -10.97
N SER A 113 -11.58 -19.31 -10.60
CA SER A 113 -11.10 -19.34 -9.22
C SER A 113 -9.88 -18.43 -9.14
N PRO A 114 -9.86 -17.46 -8.20
CA PRO A 114 -8.73 -16.56 -8.07
C PRO A 114 -7.47 -17.36 -7.73
N THR A 115 -6.39 -17.01 -8.40
CA THR A 115 -5.05 -17.51 -8.14
C THR A 115 -4.34 -16.63 -7.12
N ARG A 116 -3.22 -17.09 -6.59
CA ARG A 116 -2.36 -16.29 -5.70
C ARG A 116 -1.86 -15.00 -6.39
N GLU A 117 -1.65 -15.03 -7.70
CA GLU A 117 -1.27 -13.84 -8.47
C GLU A 117 -2.42 -12.83 -8.51
N ASP A 118 -3.66 -13.29 -8.63
CA ASP A 118 -4.84 -12.40 -8.59
C ASP A 118 -4.97 -11.71 -7.22
N GLU A 119 -4.68 -12.42 -6.13
CA GLU A 119 -4.65 -11.84 -4.77
C GLU A 119 -3.59 -10.74 -4.62
N GLU A 120 -2.38 -10.99 -5.12
CA GLU A 120 -1.29 -10.00 -5.14
C GLU A 120 -1.66 -8.78 -6.00
N LEU A 121 -2.28 -9.00 -7.16
CA LEU A 121 -2.73 -7.93 -8.05
C LEU A 121 -3.89 -7.13 -7.45
N ALA A 122 -4.86 -7.78 -6.81
CA ALA A 122 -5.96 -7.12 -6.10
C ALA A 122 -5.45 -6.24 -4.96
N GLN A 123 -4.48 -6.73 -4.19
CA GLN A 123 -3.84 -5.95 -3.13
C GLN A 123 -3.07 -4.75 -3.70
N LYS A 124 -2.34 -4.95 -4.80
CA LYS A 124 -1.63 -3.87 -5.48
C LYS A 124 -2.59 -2.80 -6.03
N ALA A 125 -3.72 -3.22 -6.59
CA ALA A 125 -4.75 -2.29 -7.08
C ALA A 125 -5.30 -1.43 -5.94
N ALA A 126 -5.66 -2.05 -4.81
CA ALA A 126 -6.12 -1.31 -3.64
C ALA A 126 -5.08 -0.35 -3.08
N GLN A 127 -3.81 -0.74 -3.05
CA GLN A 127 -2.72 0.15 -2.67
C GLN A 127 -2.60 1.35 -3.60
N VAL A 128 -2.67 1.13 -4.92
CA VAL A 128 -2.63 2.23 -5.90
C VAL A 128 -3.81 3.19 -5.69
N TYR A 129 -5.01 2.67 -5.42
CA TYR A 129 -6.16 3.52 -5.11
C TYR A 129 -5.94 4.35 -3.85
N GLN A 130 -5.40 3.76 -2.78
CA GLN A 130 -5.10 4.49 -1.56
C GLN A 130 -4.07 5.60 -1.82
N GLU A 131 -3.00 5.31 -2.55
CA GLU A 131 -1.98 6.32 -2.89
C GLU A 131 -2.56 7.46 -3.75
N CYS A 132 -3.51 7.17 -4.64
CA CYS A 132 -4.22 8.20 -5.41
C CYS A 132 -5.14 9.05 -4.52
N ILE A 133 -5.84 8.44 -3.55
CA ILE A 133 -6.68 9.17 -2.58
C ILE A 133 -5.82 10.09 -1.73
N ASP A 134 -4.69 9.59 -1.22
CA ASP A 134 -3.78 10.36 -0.38
C ASP A 134 -3.16 11.53 -1.15
N PHE A 135 -2.87 11.34 -2.45
CA PHE A 135 -2.39 12.41 -3.33
C PHE A 135 -3.48 13.45 -3.64
N ALA A 136 -4.73 13.02 -3.76
CA ALA A 136 -5.86 13.86 -4.11
C ALA A 136 -6.25 14.89 -3.04
N ASP A 137 -5.98 14.60 -1.76
CA ASP A 137 -6.33 15.46 -0.61
C ASP A 137 -7.78 16.00 -0.67
N GLY A 138 -8.72 15.16 -1.12
CA GLY A 138 -10.14 15.52 -1.26
C GLY A 138 -10.56 16.06 -2.64
N ASP A 139 -9.64 16.31 -3.57
CA ASP A 139 -9.94 16.76 -4.93
C ASP A 139 -10.20 15.59 -5.89
N SER A 140 -11.45 15.45 -6.35
CA SER A 140 -11.84 14.36 -7.25
C SER A 140 -11.26 14.47 -8.67
N GLU A 141 -10.94 15.67 -9.16
CA GLU A 141 -10.31 15.84 -10.48
C GLU A 141 -8.84 15.43 -10.40
N LEU A 142 -8.16 15.83 -9.33
CA LEU A 142 -6.77 15.43 -9.08
C LEU A 142 -6.64 13.91 -8.89
N PHE A 143 -7.57 13.30 -8.17
CA PHE A 143 -7.67 11.83 -8.05
C PHE A 143 -7.77 11.16 -9.42
N THR A 144 -8.69 11.65 -10.26
CA THR A 144 -8.96 11.05 -11.58
C THR A 144 -7.71 11.15 -12.48
N ASN A 145 -7.05 12.30 -12.47
CA ASN A 145 -5.82 12.53 -13.21
C ASN A 145 -4.68 11.61 -12.74
N GLU A 146 -4.51 11.45 -11.43
CA GLU A 146 -3.47 10.58 -10.88
C GLU A 146 -3.72 9.10 -11.18
N LEU A 147 -4.99 8.67 -11.09
CA LEU A 147 -5.38 7.32 -11.45
C LEU A 147 -5.08 7.04 -12.93
N MET A 148 -5.51 7.92 -13.84
CA MET A 148 -5.25 7.81 -15.27
C MET A 148 -3.75 7.81 -15.60
N ARG A 149 -2.94 8.58 -14.87
CA ARG A 149 -1.48 8.58 -15.03
C ARG A 149 -0.86 7.22 -14.70
N ARG A 150 -1.41 6.51 -13.73
CA ARG A 150 -0.89 5.22 -13.25
C ARG A 150 -1.44 4.02 -14.01
N THR A 151 -2.67 4.10 -14.50
CA THR A 151 -3.28 3.06 -15.33
C THR A 151 -2.84 3.20 -16.78
N LYS A 152 -2.03 2.27 -17.27
CA LYS A 152 -1.65 2.23 -18.69
C LYS A 152 -2.64 1.38 -19.46
N ASP A 153 -3.24 1.96 -20.50
CA ASP A 153 -4.03 1.19 -21.45
C ASP A 153 -3.17 0.16 -22.16
N ILE A 154 -3.54 -1.10 -22.04
CA ILE A 154 -2.92 -2.20 -22.76
C ILE A 154 -3.77 -2.41 -24.02
N LYS A 155 -3.19 -2.21 -25.22
CA LYS A 155 -3.89 -2.54 -26.46
C LYS A 155 -4.13 -4.04 -26.51
N ILE A 156 -5.37 -4.47 -26.29
CA ILE A 156 -5.80 -5.83 -26.54
C ILE A 156 -5.67 -6.06 -28.05
N ARG A 157 -4.77 -6.96 -28.45
CA ARG A 157 -4.59 -7.39 -29.85
C ARG A 157 -5.40 -8.64 -30.14
#